data_AF-A0A7W4DY27-F1
#
_entry.id   AF-A0A7W4DY27-F1
#
_cell.length_a   1.000
_cell.length_b   1.000
_cell.length_c   1.000
_cell.angle_alpha   90.00
_cell.angle_beta   90.00
_cell.angle_gamma   90.00
#
_symmetry.space_group_name_H-M   'P 1'
#
loop_
_entity.id
_entity.type
_entity.pdbx_description
1 polymer ?
#
loop_
_entity_poly.entity_id
_entity_poly.type
_entity_poly.pdbx_seq_one_letter_code
_entity_poly.pdbx_strand_id
1 'polypeptide(L)'
;MEQIDLVVSDALTGIEAAVAEAFPSAEHQFCITHLKRSMGVCVASKDKGELLRDLGEIFPVEQKGYSMVGQFEKFRTSVARWSRRYPSFRRFDSPRNVAYFSYLN
;
A
#
# COMPACT_ATOMS: atom_id res chain seq x y z
N MET A 1 -26.25 10.74 -14.65
CA MET A 1 -24.95 11.30 -14.22
C MET A 1 -24.11 10.12 -13.78
N GLU A 2 -22.88 9.99 -14.28
CA GLU A 2 -21.99 8.91 -13.84
C GLU A 2 -21.44 9.26 -12.45
N GLN A 3 -21.46 8.29 -11.55
CA GLN A 3 -20.95 8.41 -10.19
C GLN A 3 -19.61 7.66 -10.11
N ILE A 4 -18.62 8.29 -9.48
CA ILE A 4 -17.34 7.65 -9.18
C ILE A 4 -17.40 7.16 -7.75
N ASP A 5 -17.31 5.84 -7.57
CA ASP A 5 -17.36 5.21 -6.24
C ASP A 5 -15.97 5.03 -5.62
N LEU A 6 -14.93 4.84 -6.44
CA LEU A 6 -13.56 4.58 -5.97
C LEU A 6 -12.54 5.28 -6.86
N VAL A 7 -11.61 6.00 -6.22
CA VAL A 7 -10.40 6.52 -6.85
C VAL A 7 -9.18 5.77 -6.31
N VAL A 8 -8.39 5.20 -7.22
CA VAL A 8 -7.12 4.54 -6.89
C VAL A 8 -5.96 5.37 -7.45
N SER A 9 -5.14 5.95 -6.59
CA SER A 9 -4.02 6.81 -7.00
C SER A 9 -2.67 6.31 -6.48
N ASP A 10 -1.58 6.80 -7.04
CA ASP A 10 -0.30 6.76 -6.34
C ASP A 10 -0.32 7.68 -5.11
N ALA A 11 0.62 7.48 -4.19
CA ALA A 11 0.67 8.19 -2.91
C ALA A 11 1.32 9.59 -3.04
N LEU A 12 0.94 10.37 -4.06
CA LEU A 12 1.43 11.74 -4.26
C LEU A 12 1.01 12.65 -3.10
N THR A 13 1.86 13.60 -2.74
CA THR A 13 1.53 14.53 -1.64
C THR A 13 0.29 15.34 -1.99
N GLY A 14 -0.70 15.37 -1.09
CA GLY A 14 -1.94 16.14 -1.25
C GLY A 14 -3.04 15.46 -2.08
N ILE A 15 -2.80 14.24 -2.61
CA ILE A 15 -3.76 13.58 -3.49
C ILE A 15 -5.09 13.24 -2.79
N GLU A 16 -5.07 12.89 -1.50
CA GLU A 16 -6.31 12.60 -0.75
C GLU A 16 -7.20 13.85 -0.66
N ALA A 17 -6.60 15.02 -0.43
CA ALA A 17 -7.34 16.28 -0.34
C ALA A 17 -7.94 16.65 -1.70
N ALA A 18 -7.15 16.51 -2.78
CA ALA A 18 -7.63 16.76 -4.13
C ALA A 18 -8.76 15.81 -4.56
N VAL A 19 -8.66 14.53 -4.19
CA VAL A 19 -9.73 13.54 -4.45
C VAL A 19 -10.98 13.86 -3.64
N ALA A 20 -10.85 14.19 -2.35
CA ALA A 20 -11.99 14.54 -1.51
C ALA A 20 -12.70 15.83 -1.98
N GLU A 21 -11.95 16.79 -2.55
CA GLU A 21 -12.51 18.02 -3.13
C GLU A 21 -13.26 17.74 -4.45
N ALA A 22 -12.66 16.97 -5.36
CA ALA A 22 -13.22 16.69 -6.68
C ALA A 22 -14.34 15.63 -6.67
N PHE A 23 -14.21 14.62 -5.80
CA PHE A 23 -15.08 13.45 -5.72
C PHE A 23 -15.43 13.15 -4.25
N PRO A 24 -16.22 14.01 -3.57
CA PRO A 24 -16.47 13.91 -2.14
C PRO A 24 -17.20 12.62 -1.71
N SER A 25 -17.90 11.97 -2.65
CA SER A 25 -18.59 10.70 -2.41
C SER A 25 -17.75 9.46 -2.73
N ALA A 26 -16.58 9.62 -3.37
CA ALA A 26 -15.74 8.51 -3.75
C ALA A 26 -14.84 8.08 -2.58
N GLU A 27 -14.71 6.77 -2.40
CA GLU A 27 -13.63 6.24 -1.57
C GLU A 27 -12.28 6.49 -2.24
N HIS A 28 -11.24 6.65 -1.42
CA HIS A 28 -9.88 6.83 -1.91
C HIS A 28 -8.95 5.73 -1.40
N GLN A 29 -8.23 5.11 -2.33
CA GLN A 29 -7.27 4.05 -2.06
C GLN A 29 -5.93 4.37 -2.70
N PHE A 30 -4.84 4.04 -2.01
CA PHE A 30 -3.53 4.03 -2.66
C PHE A 30 -3.29 2.76 -3.48
N CYS A 31 -2.64 2.94 -4.62
CA CYS A 31 -2.39 1.90 -5.60
C CYS A 31 -1.31 0.92 -5.13
N ILE A 32 -1.73 -0.30 -4.77
CA ILE A 32 -0.85 -1.39 -4.35
C ILE A 32 0.15 -1.78 -5.45
N THR A 33 -0.25 -1.72 -6.73
CA THR A 33 0.64 -2.03 -7.86
C THR A 33 1.80 -1.04 -7.94
N HIS A 34 1.55 0.26 -7.72
CA HIS A 34 2.60 1.28 -7.66
C HIS A 34 3.52 1.09 -6.44
N LEU A 35 2.96 0.71 -5.29
CA LEU A 35 3.76 0.37 -4.11
C LEU A 35 4.68 -0.83 -4.38
N LYS A 36 4.14 -1.95 -4.89
CA LYS A 36 4.90 -3.17 -5.22
C LYS A 36 6.05 -2.87 -6.17
N ARG A 37 5.81 -2.07 -7.22
CA ARG A 37 6.86 -1.61 -8.14
C ARG A 37 7.92 -0.77 -7.42
N SER A 38 7.51 0.19 -6.60
CA SER A 38 8.40 1.10 -5.88
C SER A 38 9.29 0.37 -4.87
N MET A 39 8.76 -0.64 -4.18
CA MET A 39 9.52 -1.50 -3.27
C MET A 39 10.45 -2.44 -4.05
N GLY A 40 10.01 -2.97 -5.19
CA GLY A 40 10.81 -3.84 -6.05
C GLY A 40 12.05 -3.17 -6.65
N VAL A 41 12.03 -1.85 -6.86
CA VAL A 41 13.20 -1.07 -7.30
C VAL A 41 14.24 -0.92 -6.17
N CYS A 42 13.84 -1.04 -4.91
CA CYS A 42 14.74 -0.87 -3.76
C CYS A 42 15.60 -2.10 -3.45
N VAL A 43 15.32 -3.27 -4.05
CA VAL A 43 15.99 -4.54 -3.73
C VAL A 43 16.80 -5.08 -4.90
N ALA A 44 17.85 -5.85 -4.59
CA ALA A 44 18.59 -6.59 -5.60
C ALA A 44 17.70 -7.63 -6.30
N SER A 45 17.98 -7.94 -7.57
CA SER A 45 17.18 -8.90 -8.36
C SER A 45 17.01 -10.26 -7.67
N LYS A 46 18.04 -10.74 -6.95
CA LYS A 46 18.00 -12.00 -6.20
C LYS A 46 16.97 -12.02 -5.07
N ASP A 47 16.64 -10.87 -4.49
CA ASP A 47 15.73 -10.76 -3.35
C ASP A 47 14.30 -10.40 -3.77
N LYS A 48 14.06 -10.10 -5.06
CA LYS A 48 12.71 -9.77 -5.58
C LYS A 48 11.71 -10.90 -5.36
N GLY A 49 12.14 -12.17 -5.47
CA GLY A 49 11.28 -13.31 -5.20
C GLY A 49 10.81 -13.39 -3.75
N GLU A 50 11.69 -13.08 -2.80
CA GLU A 50 11.35 -13.00 -1.37
C GLU A 50 10.37 -11.85 -1.12
N LEU A 51 10.67 -10.67 -1.66
CA LEU A 51 9.81 -9.50 -1.53
C LEU A 51 8.40 -9.74 -2.10
N LEU A 52 8.27 -10.39 -3.26
CA LEU A 52 6.96 -10.66 -3.86
C LEU A 52 6.12 -11.64 -3.03
N ARG A 53 6.74 -12.64 -2.39
CA ARG A 53 6.04 -13.55 -1.47
C ARG A 53 5.54 -12.79 -0.24
N ASP A 54 6.41 -12.01 0.40
CA ASP A 54 6.03 -11.17 1.54
C ASP A 54 4.86 -10.24 1.20
N LEU A 55 4.93 -9.56 0.05
CA LEU A 55 3.87 -8.65 -0.40
C LEU A 55 2.58 -9.38 -0.80
N GLY A 56 2.64 -10.67 -1.12
CA GLY A 56 1.46 -11.50 -1.33
C GLY A 56 0.70 -11.79 -0.04
N GLU A 57 1.43 -12.02 1.06
CA GLU A 57 0.84 -12.24 2.39
C GLU A 57 0.30 -10.95 3.02
N ILE A 58 0.95 -9.82 2.74
CA ILE A 58 0.53 -8.50 3.23
C ILE A 58 -0.68 -7.97 2.47
N PHE A 59 -0.77 -8.21 1.16
CA PHE A 59 -1.87 -7.74 0.31
C PHE A 59 -2.66 -8.93 -0.25
N PRO A 60 -3.46 -9.62 0.61
CA PRO A 60 -4.24 -10.78 0.19
C PRO A 60 -5.30 -10.36 -0.83
N VAL A 61 -5.52 -11.23 -1.82
CA VAL A 61 -6.58 -11.06 -2.83
C VAL A 61 -7.93 -11.55 -2.31
N GLU A 62 -7.93 -12.57 -1.44
CA GLU A 62 -9.14 -13.12 -0.83
C GLU A 62 -9.37 -12.57 0.58
N GLN A 63 -10.59 -12.12 0.85
CA GLN A 63 -10.94 -11.29 2.02
C GLN A 63 -11.38 -12.07 3.27
N LYS A 64 -11.22 -13.40 3.35
CA LYS A 64 -11.78 -14.14 4.49
C LYS A 64 -10.89 -14.03 5.74
N GLY A 65 -11.26 -13.11 6.63
CA GLY A 65 -10.74 -13.03 8.01
C GLY A 65 -9.57 -12.07 8.24
N TYR A 66 -9.17 -11.28 7.24
CA TYR A 66 -8.13 -10.26 7.40
C TYR A 66 -8.73 -8.89 7.72
N SER A 67 -8.13 -8.18 8.68
CA SER A 67 -8.49 -6.79 8.98
C SER A 67 -7.50 -5.82 8.36
N MET A 68 -7.98 -4.63 8.00
CA MET A 68 -7.14 -3.50 7.57
C MET A 68 -5.99 -3.25 8.54
N VAL A 69 -6.30 -3.13 9.83
CA VAL A 69 -5.31 -2.83 10.88
C VAL A 69 -4.26 -3.94 10.96
N GLY A 70 -4.68 -5.21 10.98
CA GLY A 70 -3.75 -6.33 11.08
C GLY A 70 -2.81 -6.44 9.87
N GLN A 71 -3.33 -6.19 8.66
CA GLN A 71 -2.50 -6.20 7.46
C GLN A 71 -1.57 -4.98 7.39
N PHE A 72 -2.01 -3.82 7.87
CA PHE A 72 -1.16 -2.64 8.00
C PHE A 72 -0.02 -2.85 9.02
N GLU A 73 -0.29 -3.50 10.16
CA GLU A 73 0.73 -3.86 11.14
C GLU A 73 1.75 -4.87 10.57
N LYS A 74 1.29 -5.88 9.83
CA LYS A 74 2.18 -6.81 9.10
C LYS A 74 3.04 -6.07 8.08
N PHE A 75 2.48 -5.09 7.38
CA PHE A 75 3.22 -4.24 6.46
C PHE A 75 4.33 -3.47 7.17
N ARG A 76 4.02 -2.75 8.25
CA ARG A 76 5.03 -2.01 9.04
C ARG A 76 6.12 -2.92 9.58
N THR A 77 5.77 -4.08 10.09
CA THR A 77 6.73 -5.10 10.56
C THR A 77 7.66 -5.55 9.43
N SER A 78 7.11 -5.77 8.23
CA SER A 78 7.88 -6.15 7.06
C SER A 78 8.78 -5.02 6.56
N VAL A 79 8.29 -3.77 6.53
CA VAL A 79 9.10 -2.59 6.22
C VAL A 79 10.30 -2.49 7.19
N ALA A 80 10.07 -2.67 8.49
CA ALA A 80 11.15 -2.67 9.49
C ALA A 80 12.17 -3.78 9.21
N ARG A 81 11.74 -5.01 8.92
CA ARG A 81 12.62 -6.15 8.56
C ARG A 81 13.46 -5.84 7.32
N TRP A 82 12.84 -5.38 6.23
CA TRP A 82 13.53 -5.05 4.98
C TRP A 82 14.49 -3.87 5.15
N SER A 83 14.16 -2.89 5.99
CA SER A 83 15.01 -1.72 6.26
C SER A 83 16.38 -2.05 6.86
N ARG A 84 16.54 -3.24 7.47
CA ARG A 84 17.82 -3.73 8.00
C ARG A 84 18.82 -4.08 6.91
N ARG A 85 18.35 -4.61 5.78
CA ARG A 85 19.16 -4.94 4.58
C ARG A 85 19.17 -3.79 3.57
N TYR A 86 18.05 -3.09 3.45
CA TYR A 86 17.80 -2.06 2.44
C TYR A 86 17.29 -0.77 3.12
N PRO A 87 18.17 0.15 3.55
CA PRO A 87 17.77 1.37 4.26
C PRO A 87 16.74 2.24 3.52
N SER A 88 16.70 2.14 2.18
CA SER A 88 15.69 2.79 1.33
C SER A 88 14.24 2.42 1.68
N PHE A 89 14.01 1.29 2.37
CA PHE A 89 12.68 0.89 2.81
C PHE A 89 12.10 1.78 3.91
N ARG A 90 12.92 2.54 4.64
CA ARG A 90 12.43 3.46 5.69
C ARG A 90 11.40 4.46 5.17
N ARG A 91 11.47 4.81 3.88
CA ARG A 91 10.48 5.70 3.22
C ARG A 91 9.06 5.14 3.19
N PHE A 92 8.89 3.83 3.40
CA PHE A 92 7.59 3.18 3.43
C PHE A 92 7.00 3.07 4.85
N ASP A 93 7.73 3.50 5.89
CA ASP A 93 7.21 3.58 7.26
C ASP A 93 6.47 4.90 7.47
N SER A 94 5.25 4.97 6.94
CA SER A 94 4.36 6.12 7.07
C SER A 94 2.98 5.65 7.52
N PRO A 95 2.37 6.26 8.55
CA PRO A 95 0.98 6.02 8.93
C PRO A 95 -0.01 6.18 7.76
N ARG A 96 0.30 7.10 6.84
CA ARG A 96 -0.47 7.37 5.61
C ARG A 96 -0.64 6.13 4.73
N ASN A 97 0.29 5.18 4.81
CA ASN A 97 0.26 3.94 4.03
C ASN A 97 -0.87 2.98 4.47
N VAL A 98 -1.63 3.30 5.52
CA VAL A 98 -2.88 2.58 5.84
C VAL A 98 -3.89 2.63 4.67
N ALA A 99 -3.84 3.68 3.83
CA ALA A 99 -4.70 3.83 2.65
C ALA A 99 -4.42 2.80 1.54
N TYR A 100 -3.36 1.98 1.62
CA TYR A 100 -3.19 0.82 0.74
C TYR A 100 -4.14 -0.35 1.09
N PHE A 101 -4.75 -0.32 2.28
CA PHE A 101 -5.55 -1.40 2.85
C PHE A 101 -7.06 -1.08 2.92
N SER A 102 -7.50 0.03 2.32
CA SER A 102 -8.92 0.46 2.30
C SER A 102 -9.87 -0.59 1.75
N TYR A 103 -9.41 -1.43 0.81
CA TYR A 103 -10.19 -2.52 0.23
C TYR A 103 -10.54 -3.68 1.20
N LEU A 104 -10.03 -3.62 2.44
CA LEU A 104 -10.31 -4.59 3.52
C LEU A 104 -11.34 -4.04 4.54
N ASN A 105 -11.93 -2.87 4.30
CA ASN A 105 -13.05 -2.34 5.09
C ASN A 105 -14.40 -2.93 4.67
#